data_AF-A0A1Q7ZN42-F1
#
_entry.id   AF-A0A1Q7ZN42-F1
#
_cell.length_a   1.000
_cell.length_b   1.000
_cell.length_c   1.000
_cell.angle_alpha   90.00
_cell.angle_beta   90.00
_cell.angle_gamma   90.00
#
_symmetry.space_group_name_H-M   'P 1'
#
loop_
_entity.id
_entity.type
_entity.pdbx_description
1 polymer ?
#
loop_
_entity_poly.entity_id
_entity_poly.type
_entity_poly.pdbx_seq_one_letter_code
_entity_poly.pdbx_strand_id
1 'polypeptide(L)'
;MVYHELDNMRSPLVTTFHETLGSCFASTLKDMLGSAVCESVYGLLERNGITGGEICNRFDDTVTVLTKVLGTSSRVLVHRTVVEMFRQYSQRADFSYQDSLRDRLIVLKEAVLANHLMPRSRHDGIDFDSVERTRLTSPGETGNHNGPIDNPDTSKKAVNAS
;
A
#
# COMPACT_ATOMS: atom_id res chain seq x y z
N MET A 1 -10.23 -38.21 -16.57
CA MET A 1 -9.07 -37.47 -16.04
C MET A 1 -9.58 -36.14 -15.49
N VAL A 2 -9.95 -36.04 -14.21
CA VAL A 2 -10.56 -34.81 -13.63
C VAL A 2 -9.72 -34.21 -12.49
N TYR A 3 -8.84 -35.01 -11.88
CA TYR A 3 -8.00 -34.57 -10.76
C TYR A 3 -6.79 -33.71 -11.16
N HIS A 4 -6.31 -33.82 -12.41
CA HIS A 4 -5.08 -33.16 -12.85
C HIS A 4 -5.26 -31.64 -13.08
N GLU A 5 -6.46 -31.20 -13.44
CA GLU A 5 -6.76 -29.79 -13.71
C GLU A 5 -7.02 -29.00 -12.42
N LEU A 6 -7.65 -29.65 -11.44
CA LEU A 6 -7.81 -29.09 -10.09
C LEU A 6 -6.46 -28.92 -9.38
N ASP A 7 -5.52 -29.85 -9.54
CA ASP A 7 -4.17 -29.72 -8.99
C ASP A 7 -3.38 -28.57 -9.64
N ASN A 8 -3.44 -28.50 -10.98
CA ASN A 8 -2.78 -27.48 -11.79
C ASN A 8 -3.30 -26.05 -11.53
N MET A 9 -4.55 -25.88 -11.08
CA MET A 9 -5.13 -24.59 -10.67
C MET A 9 -4.96 -24.29 -9.18
N ARG A 10 -4.91 -25.32 -8.32
CA ARG A 10 -4.70 -25.15 -6.87
C ARG A 10 -3.34 -24.55 -6.55
N SER A 11 -2.27 -25.01 -7.19
CA SER A 11 -0.92 -24.47 -6.94
C SER A 11 -0.84 -22.94 -7.24
N PRO A 12 -1.26 -22.44 -8.42
CA PRO A 12 -1.35 -20.99 -8.69
C PRO A 12 -2.24 -20.19 -7.72
N LEU A 13 -3.40 -20.72 -7.34
CA LEU A 13 -4.32 -20.07 -6.39
C LEU A 13 -3.71 -19.97 -4.98
N VAL A 14 -3.08 -21.05 -4.51
CA VAL A 14 -2.36 -21.09 -3.23
C VAL A 14 -1.22 -20.08 -3.23
N THR A 15 -0.39 -20.04 -4.28
CA THR A 15 0.70 -19.06 -4.43
C THR A 15 0.16 -17.63 -4.43
N THR A 16 -0.86 -17.33 -5.25
CA THR A 16 -1.50 -16.01 -5.30
C THR A 16 -2.07 -15.58 -3.94
N PHE A 17 -2.63 -16.50 -3.16
CA PHE A 17 -3.12 -16.23 -1.80
C PHE A 17 -1.97 -15.88 -0.84
N HIS A 18 -0.86 -16.60 -0.91
CA HIS A 18 0.33 -16.33 -0.10
C HIS A 18 0.98 -14.97 -0.45
N GLU A 19 1.10 -14.65 -1.75
CA GLU A 19 1.56 -13.34 -2.25
C GLU A 19 0.64 -12.19 -1.81
N THR A 20 -0.68 -12.40 -1.87
CA THR A 20 -1.67 -11.41 -1.43
C THR A 20 -1.54 -11.14 0.07
N LEU A 21 -1.37 -12.18 0.91
CA LEU A 21 -1.18 -11.99 2.35
C LEU A 21 0.11 -11.22 2.65
N GLY A 22 1.22 -11.55 1.99
CA GLY A 22 2.49 -10.82 2.11
C GLY A 22 2.33 -9.33 1.76
N SER A 23 1.57 -9.03 0.71
CA SER A 23 1.28 -7.67 0.23
C SER A 23 0.37 -6.89 1.20
N CYS A 24 -0.72 -7.50 1.67
CA CYS A 24 -1.60 -6.94 2.69
C CYS A 24 -0.86 -6.68 4.00
N PHE A 25 0.05 -7.58 4.40
CA PHE A 25 0.89 -7.42 5.57
C PHE A 25 1.86 -6.24 5.42
N ALA A 26 2.55 -6.16 4.28
CA ALA A 26 3.49 -5.08 3.98
C ALA A 26 2.83 -3.70 3.98
N SER A 27 1.68 -3.57 3.31
CA SER A 27 0.87 -2.35 3.31
C SER A 27 0.39 -2.00 4.71
N THR A 28 -0.18 -2.95 5.46
CA THR A 28 -0.68 -2.70 6.83
C THR A 28 0.44 -2.26 7.78
N LEU A 29 1.61 -2.91 7.72
CA LEU A 29 2.78 -2.57 8.51
C LEU A 29 3.29 -1.15 8.21
N LYS A 30 3.35 -0.78 6.92
CA LYS A 30 3.76 0.55 6.45
C LYS A 30 2.77 1.64 6.84
N ASP A 31 1.47 1.39 6.67
CA ASP A 31 0.40 2.32 7.03
C ASP A 31 0.33 2.59 8.54
N MET A 32 0.67 1.60 9.37
CA MET A 32 0.55 1.70 10.82
C MET A 32 1.81 2.24 11.51
N LEU A 33 3.00 1.87 11.03
CA LEU A 33 4.27 2.14 11.73
C LEU A 33 5.27 2.98 10.92
N GLY A 34 5.02 3.21 9.62
CA GLY A 34 5.93 3.92 8.72
C GLY A 34 7.15 3.09 8.28
N SER A 35 7.78 3.52 7.19
CA SER A 35 8.83 2.75 6.49
C SER A 35 10.02 2.35 7.37
N ALA A 36 10.50 3.23 8.26
CA ALA A 36 11.65 2.96 9.12
C ALA A 36 11.42 1.81 10.11
N VAL A 37 10.18 1.66 10.60
CA VAL A 37 9.82 0.55 11.50
C VAL A 37 9.57 -0.73 10.70
N CYS A 38 9.10 -0.62 9.45
CA CYS A 38 8.95 -1.77 8.55
C CYS A 38 10.27 -2.50 8.36
N GLU A 39 11.35 -1.78 8.02
CA GLU A 39 12.69 -2.35 7.82
C GLU A 39 13.18 -3.09 9.07
N SER A 40 12.93 -2.51 10.26
CA SER A 40 13.28 -3.13 11.54
C SER A 40 12.48 -4.40 11.82
N VAL A 41 11.20 -4.44 11.47
CA VAL A 41 10.33 -5.61 11.63
C VAL A 41 10.70 -6.70 10.62
N TYR A 42 10.92 -6.37 9.34
CA TYR A 42 11.37 -7.33 8.33
C TYR A 42 12.75 -7.91 8.67
N GLY A 43 13.71 -7.07 9.04
CA GLY A 43 15.03 -7.54 9.49
C GLY A 43 14.96 -8.42 10.74
N LEU A 44 13.93 -8.27 11.60
CA LEU A 44 13.71 -9.22 12.70
C LEU A 44 13.06 -10.52 12.23
N LEU A 45 12.08 -10.47 11.33
CA LEU A 45 11.46 -11.67 10.74
C LEU A 45 12.53 -12.54 10.04
N GLU A 46 13.39 -11.92 9.24
CA GLU A 46 14.53 -12.58 8.59
C GLU A 46 15.50 -13.21 9.59
N ARG A 47 15.84 -12.51 10.69
CA ARG A 47 16.65 -13.06 11.80
C ARG A 47 16.00 -14.25 12.51
N ASN A 48 14.69 -14.42 12.40
CA ASN A 48 13.94 -15.59 12.91
C ASN A 48 13.66 -16.64 11.79
N GLY A 49 14.28 -16.47 10.62
CA GLY A 49 14.10 -17.37 9.46
C GLY A 49 12.70 -17.29 8.87
N ILE A 50 12.04 -16.13 8.92
CA ILE A 50 10.73 -15.88 8.30
C ILE A 50 10.96 -14.88 7.17
N THR A 51 11.07 -15.38 5.94
CA THR A 51 11.08 -14.52 4.75
C THR A 51 9.67 -14.02 4.41
N GLY A 52 9.56 -12.97 3.58
CA GLY A 52 8.27 -12.38 3.22
C GLY A 52 7.25 -13.37 2.63
N GLY A 53 7.71 -14.38 1.88
CA GLY A 53 6.87 -15.44 1.32
C GLY A 53 6.42 -16.49 2.36
N GLU A 54 7.12 -16.61 3.50
CA GLU A 54 6.81 -17.59 4.54
C GLU A 54 5.81 -17.09 5.58
N ILE A 55 5.53 -15.78 5.63
CA ILE A 55 4.60 -15.13 6.59
C ILE A 55 3.27 -15.88 6.72
N CYS A 56 2.75 -16.43 5.61
CA CYS A 56 1.51 -17.19 5.63
C CYS A 56 1.66 -18.63 6.17
N ASN A 57 2.77 -19.30 5.87
CA ASN A 57 3.02 -20.68 6.28
C ASN A 57 3.44 -20.75 7.75
N ARG A 58 4.13 -19.71 8.21
CA ARG A 58 4.62 -19.51 9.58
C ARG A 58 3.83 -18.41 10.29
N PHE A 59 2.51 -18.35 10.09
CA PHE A 59 1.67 -17.25 10.58
C PHE A 59 1.77 -17.06 12.11
N ASP A 60 1.66 -18.13 12.90
CA ASP A 60 1.75 -18.04 14.36
C ASP A 60 3.16 -17.64 14.84
N ASP A 61 4.21 -18.09 14.16
CA ASP A 61 5.59 -17.66 14.43
C ASP A 61 5.75 -16.16 14.12
N THR A 62 5.16 -15.70 13.01
CA THR A 62 5.14 -14.29 12.61
C THR A 62 4.43 -13.43 13.66
N VAL A 63 3.25 -13.85 14.12
CA VAL A 63 2.51 -13.20 15.22
C VAL A 63 3.36 -13.18 16.51
N THR A 64 4.05 -14.28 16.81
CA THR A 64 4.93 -14.40 17.98
C THR A 64 6.11 -13.43 17.90
N VAL A 65 6.79 -13.34 16.75
CA VAL A 65 7.88 -12.38 16.52
C VAL A 65 7.39 -10.94 16.58
N LEU A 66 6.24 -10.63 15.99
CA LEU A 66 5.63 -9.30 16.06
C LEU A 66 5.27 -8.90 17.49
N THR A 67 4.76 -9.84 18.29
CA THR A 67 4.41 -9.59 19.70
C THR A 67 5.65 -9.28 20.56
N LYS A 68 6.83 -9.81 20.21
CA LYS A 68 8.10 -9.46 20.88
C LYS A 68 8.54 -8.00 20.64
N VAL A 69 8.10 -7.36 19.55
CA VAL A 69 8.48 -5.97 19.19
C VAL A 69 7.38 -4.98 19.49
N LEU A 70 6.16 -5.30 19.06
CA LEU A 70 5.00 -4.41 19.07
C LEU A 70 4.12 -4.63 20.32
N GLY A 71 4.44 -5.62 21.16
CA GLY A 71 3.62 -5.99 22.30
C GLY A 71 2.20 -6.32 21.89
N THR A 72 1.22 -5.78 22.63
CA THR A 72 -0.21 -5.89 22.35
C THR A 72 -0.64 -5.28 21.00
N SER A 73 0.11 -4.33 20.45
CA SER A 73 -0.20 -3.70 19.15
C SER A 73 -0.02 -4.66 17.97
N SER A 74 0.71 -5.78 18.15
CA SER A 74 0.84 -6.84 17.13
C SER A 74 -0.54 -7.36 16.69
N ARG A 75 -1.48 -7.50 17.63
CA ARG A 75 -2.84 -8.00 17.38
C ARG A 75 -3.66 -7.05 16.49
N VAL A 76 -3.47 -5.74 16.63
CA VAL A 76 -4.14 -4.72 15.78
C VAL A 76 -3.65 -4.83 14.34
N LEU A 77 -2.33 -4.95 14.16
CA LEU A 77 -1.72 -5.13 12.84
C LEU A 77 -2.23 -6.41 12.17
N VAL A 78 -2.14 -7.54 12.88
CA VAL A 78 -2.55 -8.85 12.34
C VAL A 78 -4.04 -8.86 12.02
N HIS A 79 -4.90 -8.28 12.88
CA HIS A 79 -6.32 -8.14 12.62
C HIS A 79 -6.59 -7.32 11.34
N ARG A 80 -5.95 -6.16 11.19
CA ARG A 80 -6.10 -5.30 10.00
C ARG A 80 -5.63 -6.01 8.73
N THR A 81 -4.52 -6.75 8.78
CA THR A 81 -4.05 -7.59 7.66
C THR A 81 -5.07 -8.65 7.25
N VAL A 82 -5.73 -9.34 8.20
CA VAL A 82 -6.75 -10.35 7.87
C VAL A 82 -8.03 -9.69 7.33
N VAL A 83 -8.47 -8.56 7.89
CA VAL A 83 -9.59 -7.80 7.31
C VAL A 83 -9.29 -7.37 5.87
N GLU A 84 -8.06 -6.92 5.61
CA GLU A 84 -7.62 -6.53 4.27
C GLU A 84 -7.55 -7.71 3.29
N MET A 85 -7.17 -8.91 3.75
CA MET A 85 -7.26 -10.14 2.94
C MET A 85 -8.71 -10.47 2.53
N PHE A 86 -9.66 -10.40 3.47
CA PHE A 86 -11.07 -10.56 3.14
C PHE A 86 -11.53 -9.49 2.13
N ARG A 87 -11.10 -8.23 2.31
CA ARG A 87 -11.35 -7.15 1.35
C ARG A 87 -10.79 -7.46 -0.04
N GLN A 88 -9.57 -7.97 -0.15
CA GLN A 88 -8.96 -8.31 -1.45
C GLN A 88 -9.79 -9.34 -2.22
N TYR A 89 -10.31 -10.37 -1.55
CA TYR A 89 -11.14 -11.41 -2.17
C TYR A 89 -12.64 -11.08 -2.25
N SER A 90 -13.00 -9.81 -2.00
CA SER A 90 -14.39 -9.32 -1.94
C SER A 90 -15.28 -10.11 -0.96
N GLN A 91 -14.67 -10.73 0.05
CA GLN A 91 -15.36 -11.46 1.11
C GLN A 91 -15.68 -10.52 2.28
N ARG A 92 -16.73 -10.85 3.03
CA ARG A 92 -17.10 -10.10 4.23
C ARG A 92 -16.26 -10.54 5.42
N ALA A 93 -15.62 -9.59 6.09
CA ALA A 93 -14.90 -9.82 7.34
C ALA A 93 -15.88 -9.89 8.53
N ASP A 94 -16.77 -10.89 8.53
CA ASP A 94 -17.77 -11.11 9.58
C ASP A 94 -17.14 -11.82 10.81
N PHE A 95 -16.09 -11.21 11.37
CA PHE A 95 -15.38 -11.69 12.58
C PHE A 95 -14.93 -10.51 13.47
N SER A 96 -14.72 -10.80 14.74
CA SER A 96 -14.37 -9.85 15.79
C SER A 96 -12.86 -9.84 16.09
N TYR A 97 -12.40 -8.79 16.78
CA TYR A 97 -11.03 -8.66 17.26
C TYR A 97 -10.56 -9.81 18.16
N GLN A 98 -11.49 -10.52 18.80
CA GLN A 98 -11.21 -11.66 19.70
C GLN A 98 -11.14 -13.03 18.98
N ASP A 99 -11.57 -13.12 17.71
CA ASP A 99 -11.59 -14.37 16.96
C ASP A 99 -10.19 -14.92 16.67
N SER A 100 -10.10 -16.23 16.39
CA SER A 100 -8.87 -16.83 15.89
C SER A 100 -8.60 -16.37 14.45
N LEU A 101 -7.71 -15.39 14.31
CA LEU A 101 -7.36 -14.79 13.01
C LEU A 101 -6.73 -15.80 12.04
N ARG A 102 -6.04 -16.82 12.58
CA ARG A 102 -5.53 -17.97 11.81
C ARG A 102 -6.68 -18.76 11.18
N ASP A 103 -7.70 -19.10 11.97
CA ASP A 103 -8.83 -19.90 11.48
C ASP A 103 -9.67 -19.12 10.47
N ARG A 104 -9.79 -17.79 10.64
CA ARG A 104 -10.42 -16.91 9.64
C ARG A 104 -9.63 -16.89 8.32
N LEU A 105 -8.29 -16.88 8.35
CA LEU A 105 -7.47 -17.02 7.14
C LEU A 105 -7.60 -18.41 6.48
N ILE A 106 -7.70 -19.49 7.27
CA ILE A 106 -7.93 -20.84 6.74
C ILE A 106 -9.28 -20.92 6.02
N VAL A 107 -10.36 -20.44 6.66
CA VAL A 107 -11.69 -20.38 6.03
C VAL A 107 -11.68 -19.55 4.74
N LEU A 108 -10.96 -18.42 4.72
CA LEU A 108 -10.80 -17.63 3.50
C LEU A 108 -10.03 -18.41 2.41
N LYS A 109 -8.93 -19.09 2.76
CA LYS A 109 -8.15 -19.91 1.83
C LYS A 109 -8.99 -21.02 1.20
N GLU A 110 -9.76 -21.75 1.99
CA GLU A 110 -10.67 -22.79 1.48
C GLU A 110 -11.75 -22.19 0.57
N ALA A 111 -12.33 -21.03 0.91
CA ALA A 111 -13.29 -20.33 0.05
C ALA A 111 -12.67 -19.86 -1.28
N VAL A 112 -11.42 -19.38 -1.26
CA VAL A 112 -10.65 -19.00 -2.46
C VAL A 112 -10.39 -20.20 -3.37
N LEU A 113 -10.02 -21.35 -2.80
CA LEU A 113 -9.75 -22.58 -3.56
C LEU A 113 -11.03 -23.25 -4.09
N ALA A 114 -12.13 -23.24 -3.33
CA ALA A 114 -13.39 -23.82 -3.75
C ALA A 114 -14.05 -23.00 -4.88
N ASN A 115 -14.03 -21.66 -4.77
CA ASN A 115 -14.71 -20.75 -5.68
C ASN A 115 -13.77 -20.10 -6.72
N HIS A 116 -12.49 -20.51 -6.75
CA HIS A 116 -11.46 -20.01 -7.67
C HIS A 116 -11.33 -18.47 -7.66
N LEU A 117 -11.42 -17.86 -6.47
CA LEU A 117 -11.47 -16.40 -6.31
C LEU A 117 -10.14 -15.75 -6.65
N MET A 118 -10.18 -14.65 -7.39
CA MET A 118 -9.02 -13.76 -7.63
C MET A 118 -9.02 -12.58 -6.65
N PRO A 119 -7.84 -12.14 -6.17
CA PRO A 119 -7.74 -10.91 -5.40
C PRO A 119 -7.96 -9.69 -6.32
N ARG A 120 -8.62 -8.65 -5.82
CA ARG A 120 -8.87 -7.40 -6.57
C ARG A 120 -7.58 -6.70 -7.01
N SER A 121 -6.53 -6.74 -6.19
CA SER A 121 -5.27 -6.05 -6.45
C SER A 121 -4.28 -6.81 -7.35
N ARG A 122 -4.74 -7.32 -8.50
CA ARG A 122 -3.87 -7.48 -9.68
C ARG A 122 -3.82 -6.22 -10.55
N HIS A 123 -4.51 -5.15 -10.14
CA HIS A 123 -4.72 -3.94 -10.93
C HIS A 123 -4.56 -2.64 -10.13
N ASP A 124 -3.55 -2.57 -9.26
CA ASP A 124 -2.96 -1.28 -8.88
C ASP A 124 -1.49 -1.30 -9.33
N GLY A 125 -1.32 -1.06 -10.64
CA GLY A 125 -0.01 -0.83 -11.20
C GLY A 125 0.54 0.45 -10.59
N ILE A 126 1.74 0.35 -10.02
CA ILE A 126 2.49 1.51 -9.53
C ILE A 126 2.93 2.33 -10.75
N ASP A 127 2.05 3.17 -11.26
CA ASP A 127 2.41 4.33 -12.09
C ASP A 127 2.88 5.45 -11.16
N PHE A 128 4.08 5.25 -10.58
CA PHE A 128 4.77 6.29 -9.81
C PHE A 128 5.51 7.29 -10.72
N ASP A 129 5.09 7.42 -11.97
CA ASP A 129 5.48 8.49 -12.89
C ASP A 129 4.27 9.22 -13.49
N SER A 130 3.39 9.70 -12.61
CA SER A 130 2.50 10.82 -12.93
C SER A 130 2.88 12.04 -12.10
N VAL A 131 4.12 12.49 -12.27
CA VAL A 131 4.56 13.83 -11.84
C VAL A 131 3.99 14.89 -12.78
N GLU A 132 2.67 15.08 -12.75
CA GLU A 132 2.02 16.13 -13.54
C GLU A 132 2.36 17.52 -12.97
N ARG A 133 3.47 18.06 -13.46
CA ARG A 133 3.80 19.49 -13.46
C ARG A 133 2.79 20.26 -14.31
N THR A 134 1.57 20.46 -13.82
CA THR A 134 0.53 21.17 -14.58
C THR A 134 -0.43 21.95 -13.67
N ARG A 135 0.12 22.76 -12.76
CA ARG A 135 -0.46 24.11 -12.59
C ARG A 135 -0.02 24.97 -13.77
N LEU A 136 -0.67 24.72 -14.90
CA LEU A 136 -0.51 25.44 -16.15
C LEU A 136 -0.75 26.93 -15.93
N THR A 137 0.28 27.72 -16.21
CA THR A 137 0.08 29.00 -16.88
C THR A 137 -0.78 28.79 -18.13
N SER A 138 -1.84 29.58 -18.30
CA SER A 138 -2.48 29.77 -19.61
C SER A 138 -3.02 31.20 -19.75
N PRO A 139 -3.11 31.75 -20.98
CA PRO A 139 -3.01 33.20 -21.20
C PRO A 139 -4.25 33.86 -21.85
N GLY A 140 -4.44 35.16 -21.60
CA GLY A 140 -5.46 36.02 -22.26
C GLY A 140 -6.91 35.70 -21.86
N GLU A 141 -7.94 36.55 -21.98
CA GLU A 141 -8.18 37.95 -22.39
C GLU A 141 -9.57 38.35 -21.79
N THR A 142 -10.05 39.59 -21.63
CA THR A 142 -9.60 40.99 -21.83
C THR A 142 -10.46 41.90 -20.90
N GLY A 143 -10.12 43.20 -20.73
CA GLY A 143 -11.10 44.17 -20.18
C GLY A 143 -10.56 45.35 -19.35
N ASN A 144 -10.27 46.47 -20.03
CA ASN A 144 -10.17 47.87 -19.59
C ASN A 144 -10.36 48.23 -18.09
N HIS A 145 -9.47 49.07 -17.52
CA HIS A 145 -9.64 50.54 -17.59
C HIS A 145 -8.51 51.36 -16.91
N ASN A 146 -8.11 52.44 -17.59
CA ASN A 146 -7.55 53.71 -17.09
C ASN A 146 -6.12 53.74 -16.49
N GLY A 147 -5.25 54.61 -17.07
CA GLY A 147 -3.89 54.91 -16.59
C GLY A 147 -3.84 56.04 -15.54
N PRO A 148 -2.84 56.96 -15.53
CA PRO A 148 -1.91 57.31 -16.62
C PRO A 148 -0.43 56.90 -16.37
N ILE A 149 0.36 57.00 -17.43
CA ILE A 149 1.81 56.81 -17.43
C ILE A 149 2.48 58.14 -17.04
N ASP A 150 3.21 58.17 -15.94
CA ASP A 150 4.16 59.25 -15.64
C ASP A 150 5.56 58.79 -16.05
N ASN A 151 6.08 59.37 -17.13
CA ASN A 151 7.46 59.17 -17.54
C ASN A 151 7.93 60.43 -18.29
N PRO A 152 8.58 61.40 -17.60
CA PRO A 152 9.06 62.62 -18.24
C PRO A 152 10.20 62.30 -19.20
N ASP A 153 9.98 62.57 -20.49
CA ASP A 153 11.02 62.51 -21.52
C ASP A 153 11.85 63.80 -21.56
N THR A 154 13.06 63.64 -22.12
CA THR A 154 13.98 64.63 -22.67
C THR A 154 14.61 65.74 -21.79
N SER A 155 15.95 65.67 -21.80
CA SER A 155 16.85 66.80 -22.09
C SER A 155 17.05 67.89 -21.04
N LYS A 156 18.17 67.82 -20.28
CA LYS A 156 19.45 68.49 -20.64
C LYS A 156 20.46 68.52 -19.47
N LYS A 157 21.74 68.30 -19.83
CA LYS A 157 22.94 69.13 -19.50
C LYS A 157 23.13 69.62 -18.05
N ALA A 158 24.27 69.49 -17.37
CA ALA A 158 25.55 68.77 -17.54
C ALA A 158 26.44 69.12 -16.31
N VAL A 159 27.74 68.76 -16.35
CA VAL A 159 28.88 69.39 -15.64
C VAL A 159 29.14 68.98 -14.17
N ASN A 160 30.29 68.29 -14.00
CA ASN A 160 31.29 68.29 -12.89
C ASN A 160 30.82 68.14 -11.43
N ALA A 161 31.37 67.17 -10.67
CA ALA A 161 32.65 67.22 -9.92
C ALA A 161 32.62 68.20 -8.71
N SER A 162 33.16 67.86 -7.54
CA SER A 162 34.13 66.78 -7.19
C SER A 162 33.74 66.05 -5.90
#